data_AF-A0A837I9P6-F1
#
_entry.id   AF-A0A837I9P6-F1
#
_cell.length_a   1.000
_cell.length_b   1.000
_cell.length_c   1.000
_cell.angle_alpha   90.00
_cell.angle_beta   90.00
_cell.angle_gamma   90.00
#
_symmetry.space_group_name_H-M   'P 1'
#
loop_
_entity.id
_entity.type
_entity.pdbx_description
1 polymer ?
#
loop_
_entity_poly.entity_id
_entity_poly.type
_entity_poly.pdbx_seq_one_letter_code
_entity_poly.pdbx_strand_id
1 'polypeptide(L)'
;MQMDKEFKATQKYLLMSPRKIRLVVGIVKKMKPVEAIEKLPFVQKRAGSELAKVIKSAIASAKNAGVSETDLVFKEIQIGEGPRLKRGRAASRGMWHPFKRRMSHIRVILASTKPQAEKKEEKLAEIKVKVEKPAEKVKEKEVKK
;
A
#
# COMPACT_ATOMS: atom_id res chain seq x y z
N MET A 1 10.30 -6.66 -14.04
CA MET A 1 11.01 -5.98 -12.93
C MET A 1 10.63 -6.67 -11.63
N GLN A 2 11.60 -7.34 -10.99
CA GLN A 2 11.44 -7.86 -9.63
C GLN A 2 11.17 -6.68 -8.69
N MET A 3 10.13 -6.77 -7.87
CA MET A 3 9.92 -5.86 -6.74
C MET A 3 10.14 -6.70 -5.49
N ASP A 4 11.19 -6.39 -4.73
CA ASP A 4 11.82 -7.33 -3.79
C ASP A 4 11.06 -7.50 -2.46
N LYS A 5 10.11 -6.62 -2.14
CA LYS A 5 9.33 -6.70 -0.89
C LYS A 5 7.87 -6.30 -1.12
N GLU A 6 6.97 -7.22 -0.78
CA GLU A 6 5.52 -7.04 -0.88
C GLU A 6 4.88 -6.89 0.51
N PHE A 7 3.99 -5.93 0.66
CA PHE A 7 3.20 -5.72 1.86
C PHE A 7 1.72 -5.91 1.55
N LYS A 8 1.09 -6.82 2.28
CA LYS A 8 -0.28 -7.28 2.01
C LYS A 8 -1.19 -6.82 3.14
N ALA A 9 -2.32 -6.22 2.78
CA ALA A 9 -3.40 -5.94 3.72
C ALA A 9 -4.71 -6.47 3.16
N THR A 10 -5.51 -7.10 4.02
CA THR A 10 -6.80 -7.67 3.63
C THR A 10 -7.90 -7.30 4.61
N GLN A 11 -9.03 -6.81 4.10
CA GLN A 11 -10.26 -6.63 4.86
C GLN A 11 -11.30 -7.61 4.34
N LYS A 12 -11.83 -8.45 5.24
CA LYS A 12 -12.80 -9.50 4.89
C LYS A 12 -14.20 -9.14 5.38
N TYR A 13 -15.21 -9.69 4.69
CA TYR A 13 -16.63 -9.62 5.06
C TYR A 13 -17.19 -8.19 5.18
N LEU A 14 -16.74 -7.29 4.30
CA LEU A 14 -17.25 -5.93 4.27
C LEU A 14 -18.69 -5.94 3.71
N LEU A 15 -19.63 -5.33 4.45
CA LEU A 15 -21.05 -5.20 4.06
C LEU A 15 -21.24 -4.11 2.99
N MET A 16 -20.60 -4.29 1.85
CA MET A 16 -20.69 -3.39 0.71
C MET A 16 -20.58 -4.19 -0.59
N SER A 17 -21.29 -3.73 -1.63
CA SER A 17 -21.23 -4.37 -2.93
C SER A 17 -19.84 -4.16 -3.57
N PRO A 18 -19.20 -5.20 -4.12
CA PRO A 18 -17.93 -5.10 -4.84
C PRO A 18 -17.92 -4.01 -5.92
N ARG A 19 -19.04 -3.86 -6.64
CA ARG A 19 -19.20 -2.84 -7.68
C ARG A 19 -18.97 -1.42 -7.16
N LYS A 20 -19.46 -1.09 -5.95
CA LYS A 20 -19.30 0.25 -5.36
C LYS A 20 -17.84 0.57 -5.04
N ILE A 21 -17.06 -0.45 -4.66
CA ILE A 21 -15.64 -0.30 -4.31
C ILE A 21 -14.79 -0.19 -5.58
N ARG A 22 -15.12 -0.97 -6.61
CA ARG A 22 -14.40 -0.97 -7.91
C ARG A 22 -14.38 0.41 -8.57
N LEU A 23 -15.46 1.18 -8.42
CA LEU A 23 -15.53 2.55 -8.93
C LEU A 23 -14.45 3.46 -8.31
N VAL A 24 -14.16 3.31 -7.02
CA VAL A 24 -13.16 4.13 -6.33
C VAL A 24 -11.74 3.66 -6.62
N VAL A 25 -11.52 2.35 -6.79
CA VAL A 25 -10.19 1.79 -7.09
C VAL A 25 -9.60 2.31 -8.39
N GLY A 26 -10.43 2.63 -9.40
CA GLY A 26 -9.96 3.23 -10.65
C GLY A 26 -9.19 4.54 -10.43
N ILE A 27 -9.56 5.32 -9.41
CA ILE A 27 -8.90 6.58 -9.05
C ILE A 27 -7.58 6.30 -8.32
N VAL A 28 -7.61 5.36 -7.37
CA VAL A 28 -6.47 5.06 -6.48
C VAL A 28 -5.31 4.40 -7.22
N LYS A 29 -5.57 3.55 -8.21
CA LYS A 29 -4.54 2.72 -8.86
C LYS A 29 -3.41 3.52 -9.51
N LYS A 30 -3.67 4.77 -9.91
CA LYS A 30 -2.68 5.65 -10.57
C LYS A 30 -1.91 6.55 -9.60
N MET A 31 -2.24 6.54 -8.31
CA MET A 31 -1.70 7.46 -7.31
C MET A 31 -0.69 6.75 -6.42
N LYS A 32 0.15 7.52 -5.71
CA LYS A 32 0.97 6.97 -4.62
C LYS A 32 0.09 6.64 -3.40
N PRO A 33 0.47 5.67 -2.55
CA PRO A 33 -0.29 5.29 -1.36
C PRO A 33 -0.56 6.45 -0.39
N VAL A 34 0.42 7.34 -0.22
CA VAL A 34 0.30 8.54 0.64
C VAL A 34 -0.74 9.51 0.07
N GLU A 35 -0.61 9.88 -1.20
CA GLU A 35 -1.58 10.75 -1.89
C GLU A 35 -3.00 10.17 -1.92
N ALA A 36 -3.12 8.84 -2.03
CA ALA A 36 -4.40 8.17 -2.01
C ALA A 36 -5.11 8.34 -0.66
N ILE A 37 -4.38 8.28 0.46
CA ILE A 37 -4.96 8.45 1.80
C ILE A 37 -5.52 9.86 1.98
N GLU A 38 -4.85 10.88 1.42
CA GLU A 38 -5.30 12.27 1.50
C GLU A 38 -6.54 12.51 0.64
N LYS A 39 -6.61 11.90 -0.56
CA LYS A 39 -7.72 12.13 -1.51
C LYS A 39 -8.97 11.31 -1.21
N LEU A 40 -8.82 10.09 -0.70
CA LEU A 40 -9.94 9.15 -0.47
C LEU A 40 -11.09 9.67 0.42
N PRO A 41 -10.85 10.46 1.48
CA PRO A 41 -11.90 11.06 2.30
C PRO A 41 -12.83 12.01 1.53
N PHE A 42 -12.30 12.70 0.51
CA PHE A 42 -13.05 13.68 -0.28
C PHE A 42 -13.84 13.05 -1.43
N VAL A 43 -13.65 11.75 -1.68
CA VAL A 43 -14.45 11.03 -2.66
C VAL A 43 -15.89 10.92 -2.15
N GLN A 44 -16.87 11.39 -2.93
CA GLN A 44 -18.31 11.34 -2.62
C GLN A 44 -18.91 9.92 -2.65
N LYS A 45 -18.18 8.92 -2.17
CA LYS A 45 -18.60 7.52 -2.07
C LYS A 45 -18.14 6.96 -0.73
N ARG A 46 -19.05 6.30 -0.01
CA ARG A 46 -18.76 5.57 1.24
C ARG A 46 -17.61 4.56 1.09
N ALA A 47 -17.35 4.06 -0.11
CA ALA A 47 -16.24 3.14 -0.34
C ALA A 47 -14.85 3.76 -0.11
N GLY A 48 -14.72 5.09 -0.17
CA GLY A 48 -13.46 5.79 0.07
C GLY A 48 -12.92 5.57 1.48
N SER A 49 -13.78 5.68 2.50
CA SER A 49 -13.37 5.51 3.89
C SER A 49 -12.91 4.09 4.21
N GLU A 50 -13.58 3.07 3.65
CA GLU A 50 -13.17 1.67 3.85
C GLU A 50 -11.85 1.35 3.13
N LEU A 51 -11.66 1.86 1.90
CA LEU A 51 -10.38 1.73 1.19
C LEU A 51 -9.23 2.42 1.93
N ALA A 52 -9.45 3.61 2.47
CA ALA A 52 -8.44 4.34 3.21
C ALA A 52 -7.94 3.57 4.44
N LYS A 53 -8.84 2.87 5.17
CA LYS A 53 -8.43 2.02 6.30
C LYS A 53 -7.50 0.89 5.87
N VAL A 54 -7.81 0.21 4.76
CA VAL A 54 -7.00 -0.92 4.28
C VAL A 54 -5.63 -0.44 3.78
N ILE A 55 -5.58 0.69 3.09
CA ILE A 55 -4.32 1.28 2.61
C ILE A 55 -3.46 1.72 3.80
N LYS A 56 -4.05 2.38 4.81
CA LYS A 56 -3.36 2.73 6.06
C LYS A 56 -2.76 1.49 6.74
N SER A 57 -3.50 0.40 6.79
CA SER A 57 -3.01 -0.88 7.34
C SER A 57 -1.83 -1.44 6.52
N ALA A 58 -1.87 -1.36 5.19
CA ALA A 58 -0.77 -1.80 4.34
C ALA A 58 0.50 -0.95 4.54
N ILE A 59 0.35 0.37 4.67
CA ILE A 59 1.48 1.28 4.96
C ILE A 59 2.05 0.99 6.34
N ALA A 60 1.20 0.78 7.35
CA ALA A 60 1.67 0.40 8.69
C ALA A 60 2.47 -0.91 8.68
N SER A 61 2.03 -1.90 7.88
CA SER A 61 2.79 -3.14 7.69
C SER A 61 4.16 -2.89 7.05
N ALA A 62 4.24 -2.01 6.04
CA ALA A 62 5.49 -1.61 5.42
C ALA A 62 6.42 -0.86 6.40
N LYS A 63 5.86 0.04 7.21
CA LYS A 63 6.58 0.80 8.23
C LYS A 63 7.18 -0.13 9.30
N ASN A 64 6.41 -1.11 9.76
CA ASN A 64 6.91 -2.13 10.70
C ASN A 64 8.06 -2.96 10.13
N ALA A 65 8.13 -3.11 8.80
CA ALA A 65 9.21 -3.79 8.11
C ALA A 65 10.40 -2.87 7.75
N GLY A 66 10.40 -1.61 8.22
CA GLY A 66 11.48 -0.65 8.02
C GLY A 66 11.49 0.04 6.65
N VAL A 67 10.38 0.00 5.90
CA VAL A 67 10.27 0.66 4.59
C VAL A 67 9.62 2.04 4.73
N SER A 68 10.19 3.04 4.05
CA SER A 68 9.68 4.41 3.99
C SER A 68 8.38 4.50 3.18
N GLU A 69 7.44 5.30 3.67
CA GLU A 69 6.09 5.46 3.11
C GLU A 69 6.10 6.05 1.68
N THR A 70 7.12 6.86 1.37
CA THR A 70 7.31 7.53 0.08
C THR A 70 7.75 6.62 -1.06
N ASP A 71 8.36 5.47 -0.75
CA ASP A 71 8.92 4.54 -1.74
C ASP A 71 7.94 3.41 -2.12
N LEU A 72 6.72 3.45 -1.60
CA LEU A 72 5.69 2.44 -1.80
C LEU A 72 4.85 2.73 -3.05
N VAL A 73 4.55 1.68 -3.80
CA VAL A 73 3.68 1.74 -4.98
C VAL A 73 2.62 0.64 -4.89
N PHE A 74 1.42 0.90 -5.42
CA PHE A 74 0.40 -0.13 -5.56
C PHE A 74 0.80 -1.15 -6.62
N LYS A 75 1.11 -2.37 -6.20
CA LYS A 75 1.29 -3.50 -7.12
C LYS A 75 -0.07 -4.02 -7.57
N GLU A 76 -0.96 -4.22 -6.61
CA GLU A 76 -2.27 -4.80 -6.89
C GLU A 76 -3.33 -4.34 -5.90
N ILE A 77 -4.53 -4.06 -6.41
CA ILE A 77 -5.72 -3.82 -5.60
C ILE A 77 -6.83 -4.73 -6.12
N GLN A 78 -7.15 -5.77 -5.36
CA GLN A 78 -8.19 -6.73 -5.71
C GLN A 78 -9.44 -6.51 -4.87
N ILE A 79 -10.60 -6.60 -5.52
CA ILE A 79 -11.90 -6.56 -4.88
C ILE A 79 -12.66 -7.82 -5.24
N GLY A 80 -12.66 -8.76 -4.30
CA GLY A 80 -13.38 -10.02 -4.39
C GLY A 80 -14.85 -9.89 -3.96
N GLU A 81 -15.68 -10.81 -4.46
CA GLU A 81 -17.01 -11.01 -3.91
C GLU A 81 -16.92 -11.86 -2.64
N GLY A 82 -17.72 -11.53 -1.63
CA GLY A 82 -17.90 -12.36 -0.44
C GLY A 82 -19.25 -13.06 -0.43
N PRO A 83 -19.60 -13.72 0.69
CA PRO A 83 -20.88 -14.40 0.84
C PRO A 83 -22.05 -13.43 0.63
N ARG A 84 -23.15 -13.95 0.07
CA ARG A 84 -24.36 -13.17 -0.21
C ARG A 84 -25.41 -13.50 0.84
N LEU A 85 -25.78 -12.51 1.63
CA LEU A 85 -26.84 -12.65 2.61
C LEU A 85 -28.19 -12.66 1.88
N LYS A 86 -28.93 -13.77 2.04
CA LYS A 86 -30.32 -13.88 1.56
C LYS A 86 -31.20 -13.00 2.46
N ARG A 87 -31.85 -12.01 1.87
CA ARG A 87 -32.81 -11.11 2.53
C ARG A 87 -34.05 -11.03 1.63
N GLY A 88 -35.11 -10.43 2.13
CA GLY A 88 -36.25 -10.09 1.29
C GLY A 88 -37.02 -8.92 1.88
N ARG A 89 -37.92 -8.40 1.06
CA ARG A 89 -38.83 -7.31 1.41
C ARG A 89 -40.25 -7.80 1.16
N ALA A 90 -41.14 -7.43 2.06
CA ALA A 90 -42.57 -7.56 1.83
C ALA A 90 -42.98 -6.73 0.61
N ALA A 91 -43.95 -7.22 -0.15
CA ALA A 91 -44.53 -6.54 -1.29
C ALA A 91 -46.05 -6.73 -1.34
N SER A 92 -46.68 -6.17 -2.37
CA SER A 92 -48.14 -6.22 -2.57
C SER A 92 -48.68 -7.65 -2.55
N ARG A 93 -49.91 -7.82 -2.06
CA ARG A 93 -50.64 -9.11 -2.05
C ARG A 93 -49.91 -10.23 -1.30
N GLY A 94 -49.22 -9.92 -0.20
CA GLY A 94 -48.53 -10.91 0.62
C GLY A 94 -47.28 -11.52 -0.03
N MET A 95 -46.80 -10.97 -1.15
CA MET A 95 -45.60 -11.46 -1.83
C MET A 95 -44.31 -11.10 -1.09
N TRP A 96 -43.32 -11.97 -1.21
CA TRP A 96 -41.96 -11.77 -0.71
C TRP A 96 -40.96 -11.65 -1.85
N HIS A 97 -40.36 -10.47 -2.03
CA HIS A 97 -39.30 -10.29 -3.03
C HIS A 97 -37.92 -10.50 -2.42
N PRO A 98 -37.17 -11.55 -2.84
CA PRO A 98 -35.83 -11.77 -2.35
C PRO A 98 -34.87 -10.71 -2.90
N PHE A 99 -33.95 -10.24 -2.06
CA PHE A 99 -32.78 -9.48 -2.50
C PHE A 99 -31.53 -9.98 -1.77
N LYS A 100 -30.38 -9.84 -2.42
CA LYS A 100 -29.10 -10.32 -1.90
C LYS A 100 -28.29 -9.14 -1.36
N ARG A 101 -28.01 -9.11 -0.06
CA ARG A 101 -26.98 -8.20 0.49
C ARG A 101 -25.61 -8.81 0.23
N ARG A 102 -24.88 -8.22 -0.73
CA ARG A 102 -23.56 -8.69 -1.15
C ARG A 102 -22.50 -8.20 -0.16
N MET A 103 -21.61 -9.10 0.26
CA MET A 103 -20.36 -8.75 0.91
C MET A 103 -19.21 -8.66 -0.09
N SER A 104 -18.12 -8.06 0.33
CA SER A 104 -16.88 -7.95 -0.45
C SER A 104 -15.65 -8.19 0.41
N HIS A 105 -14.58 -8.61 -0.24
CA HIS A 105 -13.24 -8.69 0.35
C HIS A 105 -12.32 -7.71 -0.39
N ILE A 106 -11.57 -6.91 0.35
CA ILE A 106 -10.57 -5.98 -0.20
C ILE A 106 -9.19 -6.57 0.08
N ARG A 107 -8.34 -6.65 -0.94
CA ARG A 107 -6.93 -7.02 -0.82
C ARG A 107 -6.08 -5.96 -1.50
N VAL A 108 -5.14 -5.40 -0.76
CA VAL A 108 -4.18 -4.41 -1.24
C VAL A 108 -2.78 -5.00 -1.10
N ILE A 109 -2.00 -4.91 -2.18
CA ILE A 109 -0.60 -5.29 -2.21
C ILE A 109 0.21 -4.06 -2.59
N LEU A 110 1.05 -3.61 -1.66
CA LEU A 110 2.06 -2.59 -1.89
C LEU A 110 3.40 -3.25 -2.20
N ALA A 111 4.21 -2.59 -3.01
CA ALA A 111 5.56 -3.00 -3.31
C ALA A 111 6.53 -1.84 -3.08
N SER A 112 7.76 -2.15 -2.68
CA SER A 112 8.84 -1.17 -2.56
C SER A 112 9.55 -0.98 -3.91
N THR A 113 9.81 0.27 -4.28
CA THR A 113 10.40 0.63 -5.58
C THR A 113 11.93 0.70 -5.56
N LYS A 114 12.59 0.59 -4.40
CA LYS A 114 14.06 0.61 -4.30
C LYS A 114 14.65 -0.78 -4.58
N PRO A 115 15.50 -0.96 -5.61
CA PRO A 115 16.41 -2.10 -5.68
C PRO A 115 17.46 -1.91 -4.58
N GLN A 116 17.54 -2.84 -3.63
CA GLN A 116 18.50 -2.75 -2.52
C GLN A 116 19.89 -3.35 -2.84
N ALA A 117 20.16 -3.72 -4.09
CA ALA A 117 21.48 -4.18 -4.50
C ALA A 117 22.47 -3.01 -4.68
N GLU A 118 22.11 -1.96 -5.42
CA GLU A 118 23.05 -0.91 -5.83
C GLU A 118 23.42 0.05 -4.66
N LYS A 119 22.48 0.36 -3.77
CA LYS A 119 22.74 1.31 -2.66
C LYS A 119 23.56 0.72 -1.52
N LYS A 120 23.67 -0.61 -1.43
CA LYS A 120 24.58 -1.26 -0.48
C LYS A 120 26.02 -1.14 -0.98
N GLU A 121 26.24 -1.31 -2.28
CA GLU A 121 27.55 -1.17 -2.92
C GLU A 121 28.03 0.29 -2.91
N GLU A 122 27.16 1.25 -3.20
CA GLU A 122 27.50 2.69 -3.12
C GLU A 122 27.82 3.14 -1.68
N LYS A 123 27.06 2.67 -0.68
CA LYS A 123 27.37 2.96 0.73
C LYS A 123 28.64 2.29 1.22
N LEU A 124 28.92 1.05 0.79
CA LEU A 124 30.18 0.36 1.10
C LEU A 124 31.38 1.01 0.39
N ALA A 125 31.19 1.56 -0.82
CA ALA A 125 32.18 2.31 -1.56
C ALA A 125 32.46 3.69 -0.94
N GLU A 126 31.43 4.44 -0.53
CA GLU A 126 31.60 5.72 0.16
C GLU A 126 32.25 5.56 1.55
N ILE A 127 31.97 4.46 2.25
CA ILE A 127 32.60 4.15 3.55
C ILE A 127 34.08 3.79 3.35
N LYS A 128 34.45 3.02 2.31
CA LYS A 128 35.87 2.73 2.00
C LYS A 128 36.65 3.99 1.59
N VAL A 129 36.07 4.83 0.74
CA VAL A 129 36.70 6.10 0.31
C VAL A 129 36.88 7.11 1.46
N LYS A 130 36.05 7.04 2.51
CA LYS A 130 36.19 7.86 3.72
C LYS A 130 37.15 7.29 4.77
N VAL A 131 37.52 6.01 4.71
CA VAL A 131 38.49 5.39 5.63
C VAL A 131 39.92 5.48 5.08
N GLU A 132 40.10 5.55 3.76
CA GLU A 132 41.42 5.75 3.13
C GLU A 132 41.88 7.22 3.10
N LYS A 133 40.96 8.18 2.88
CA LYS A 133 41.28 9.63 2.88
C LYS A 133 41.78 10.25 4.21
N PRO A 134 41.48 9.73 5.41
CA PRO A 134 42.09 10.23 6.64
C PRO A 134 43.50 9.69 6.90
N ALA A 135 43.95 8.61 6.23
CA ALA A 135 45.27 8.02 6.48
C ALA A 135 46.42 8.73 5.71
N GLU A 136 46.14 9.39 4.58
CA GLU A 136 47.16 10.13 3.81
C GLU A 136 47.51 11.51 4.38
N LYS A 137 46.62 12.14 5.18
CA LYS A 137 46.87 13.48 5.74
C LYS A 137 47.77 13.50 6.99
N VAL A 138 48.11 12.36 7.57
CA VAL A 138 48.98 12.29 8.76
C VAL A 138 50.46 12.14 8.40
N LYS A 139 50.81 11.66 7.19
CA LYS A 139 52.22 11.47 6.79
C LYS A 139 52.94 12.71 6.24
N GLU A 140 52.22 13.74 5.79
CA GLU A 140 52.84 14.97 5.27
C GLU A 140 53.11 16.04 6.35
N LYS A 141 52.60 15.87 7.58
CA LYS A 141 52.78 16.87 8.66
C LYS A 141 53.92 16.57 9.64
N GLU A 142 54.62 15.44 9.54
CA GLU A 142 55.74 15.09 10.46
C GLU A 142 57.16 15.32 9.90
N VAL A 143 57.35 15.86 8.68
CA VAL A 143 58.71 16.05 8.10
C VAL A 143 59.13 17.52 7.91
N LYS A 144 58.35 18.51 8.36
CA LYS A 144 58.80 19.92 8.35
C LYS A 144 58.38 20.71 9.59
N LYS A 145 59.15 20.58 10.67
CA LYS A 145 59.65 21.70 11.47
C LYS A 145 60.74 21.24 12.43
#